data_AF-A0A940IAQ5-F1
#
_entry.id   AF-A0A940IAQ5-F1
#
_cell.length_a   1.000
_cell.length_b   1.000
_cell.length_c   1.000
_cell.angle_alpha   90.00
_cell.angle_beta   90.00
_cell.angle_gamma   90.00
#
_symmetry.space_group_name_H-M   'P 1'
#
loop_
_entity.id
_entity.type
_entity.pdbx_description
1 polymer ?
#
loop_
_entity_poly.entity_id
_entity_poly.type
_entity_poly.pdbx_seq_one_letter_code
_entity_poly.pdbx_strand_id
1 'polypeptide(L)'
;MDRGVPHKPAGLPRGKMGIYSFVYKDEFLKIGKVGPNSNARFRRQHYVPTSSQRNLAKSILNDPDFKCFNLTEDIVGDWIKQNIRRIDFIIDASLGIFVLNLIEAFLHLKFKPKYEGYKSQR
;
A
#
# COMPACT_ATOMS: atom_id res chain seq x y z
N MET A 1 12.44 3.22 -3.27
CA MET A 1 12.82 1.83 -3.59
C MET A 1 11.69 1.20 -4.37
N ASP A 2 11.89 1.00 -5.67
CA ASP A 2 10.96 0.23 -6.48
C ASP A 2 11.17 -1.26 -6.23
N ARG A 3 10.10 -1.99 -5.89
CA ARG A 3 10.11 -3.44 -5.68
C ARG A 3 9.65 -4.22 -6.89
N GLY A 4 9.24 -3.56 -7.97
CA GLY A 4 8.88 -4.17 -9.25
C GLY A 4 7.54 -4.91 -9.27
N VAL A 5 7.35 -5.70 -10.32
CA VAL A 5 6.28 -6.69 -10.53
C VAL A 5 6.95 -7.92 -11.17
N PRO A 6 6.93 -9.10 -10.53
CA PRO A 6 6.39 -9.37 -9.19
C PRO A 6 7.22 -8.67 -8.09
N HIS A 7 6.57 -8.26 -6.99
CA HIS A 7 7.27 -7.69 -5.84
C HIS A 7 7.40 -8.67 -4.69
N LYS A 8 8.51 -8.54 -3.95
CA LYS A 8 8.76 -9.28 -2.70
C LYS A 8 8.60 -8.34 -1.50
N PRO A 9 7.62 -8.56 -0.60
CA PRO A 9 7.45 -7.74 0.59
C PRO A 9 8.64 -7.90 1.51
N ALA A 10 9.26 -6.80 1.93
CA ALA A 10 10.30 -6.81 2.96
C ALA A 10 9.83 -6.05 4.19
N GLY A 11 10.45 -6.37 5.32
CA GLY A 11 10.28 -5.60 6.54
C GLY A 11 10.85 -4.19 6.40
N LEU A 12 10.36 -3.29 7.24
CA LEU A 12 10.92 -1.97 7.41
C LEU A 12 12.30 -2.09 8.09
N PRO A 13 13.37 -1.47 7.55
CA PRO A 13 14.67 -1.48 8.21
C PRO A 13 14.60 -0.83 9.59
N ARG A 14 15.48 -1.25 10.51
CA ARG A 14 15.54 -0.68 11.87
C ARG A 14 15.82 0.83 11.80
N GLY A 15 15.12 1.60 12.65
CA GLY A 15 15.26 3.06 12.70
C GLY A 15 14.67 3.79 11.50
N LYS A 16 13.87 3.11 10.65
CA LYS A 16 13.17 3.72 9.52
C LYS A 16 11.68 3.79 9.76
N MET A 17 11.05 4.72 9.08
CA MET A 17 9.62 4.80 8.80
C MET A 17 9.42 4.75 7.29
N GLY A 18 8.19 4.65 6.80
CA GLY A 18 8.03 4.60 5.36
C GLY A 18 6.64 4.77 4.83
N ILE A 19 6.58 4.96 3.52
CA ILE A 19 5.34 4.99 2.74
C ILE A 19 5.43 3.84 1.75
N TYR A 20 4.34 3.09 1.62
CA TYR A 20 4.17 2.08 0.59
C TYR A 20 3.16 2.57 -0.43
N SER A 21 3.42 2.29 -1.70
CA SER A 21 2.54 2.62 -2.81
C SER A 21 2.33 1.39 -3.68
N PHE A 22 1.09 1.14 -4.08
CA PHE A 22 0.70 0.02 -4.92
C PHE A 22 0.11 0.55 -6.23
N VAL A 23 0.67 0.12 -7.37
CA VAL A 23 0.34 0.65 -8.70
C VAL A 23 -0.06 -0.50 -9.64
N TYR A 24 -1.17 -0.34 -10.35
CA TYR A 24 -1.67 -1.28 -11.35
C TYR A 24 -2.04 -0.53 -12.62
N LYS A 25 -1.46 -0.92 -13.77
CA LYS A 25 -1.69 -0.27 -15.08
C LYS A 25 -1.68 1.27 -15.00
N ASP A 26 -0.62 1.81 -14.41
CA ASP A 26 -0.38 3.25 -14.19
C ASP A 26 -1.33 3.97 -13.21
N GLU A 27 -2.30 3.27 -12.61
CA GLU A 27 -3.13 3.80 -11.54
C GLU A 27 -2.55 3.44 -10.17
N PHE A 28 -2.39 4.44 -9.30
CA PHE A 28 -2.10 4.19 -7.90
C PHE A 28 -3.36 3.66 -7.22
N LEU A 29 -3.33 2.41 -6.75
CA LEU A 29 -4.45 1.82 -6.04
C LEU A 29 -4.50 2.28 -4.59
N LYS A 30 -3.34 2.23 -3.92
CA LYS A 30 -3.24 2.52 -2.48
C LYS A 30 -1.90 3.15 -2.15
N ILE A 31 -1.92 4.17 -1.29
CA ILE A 31 -0.72 4.78 -0.72
C ILE A 31 -0.97 4.93 0.78
N GLY A 32 -0.07 4.40 1.61
CA GLY A 32 -0.18 4.59 3.05
C GLY A 32 1.16 4.60 3.75
N LYS A 33 1.19 5.14 4.96
CA LYS A 33 2.39 5.24 5.78
C LYS A 33 2.50 4.19 6.89
N VAL A 34 3.71 4.07 7.42
CA VAL A 34 4.05 3.23 8.57
C VAL A 34 5.11 3.92 9.43
N GLY A 35 4.90 3.98 10.74
CA GLY A 35 5.92 4.40 11.70
C GLY A 35 6.94 3.29 12.01
N PRO A 36 8.02 3.59 12.76
CA PRO A 36 9.11 2.64 12.99
C PRO A 36 8.69 1.35 13.73
N ASN A 37 7.61 1.40 14.51
CA ASN A 37 7.14 0.27 15.31
C ASN A 37 5.99 -0.51 14.66
N SER A 38 5.69 -0.29 13.37
CA SER A 38 4.47 -0.81 12.72
C SER A 38 4.74 -1.76 11.54
N ASN A 39 5.75 -2.63 11.66
CA ASN A 39 6.23 -3.47 10.55
C ASN A 39 5.16 -4.36 9.88
N ALA A 40 4.13 -4.80 10.60
CA ALA A 40 3.06 -5.64 10.03
C ALA A 40 2.30 -4.95 8.89
N ARG A 41 2.01 -3.64 9.02
CA ARG A 41 1.35 -2.82 7.98
C ARG A 41 2.18 -2.74 6.72
N PHE A 42 3.51 -2.70 6.88
CA PHE A 42 4.44 -2.60 5.76
C PHE A 42 4.67 -3.94 5.06
N ARG A 43 4.71 -5.05 5.83
CA ARG A 43 5.18 -6.34 5.32
C ARG A 43 4.07 -7.27 4.88
N ARG A 44 2.98 -7.43 5.65
CA ARG A 44 2.03 -8.55 5.45
C ARG A 44 0.55 -8.18 5.32
N GLN A 45 0.10 -7.10 5.98
CA GLN A 45 -1.34 -6.84 6.09
C GLN A 45 -2.03 -6.57 4.73
N HIS A 46 -1.34 -5.95 3.77
CA HIS A 46 -1.91 -5.69 2.44
C HIS A 46 -2.19 -6.92 1.59
N TYR A 47 -1.76 -8.10 2.03
CA TYR A 47 -1.95 -9.37 1.33
C TYR A 47 -2.94 -10.30 2.04
N VAL A 48 -3.49 -9.89 3.20
CA VAL A 48 -4.37 -10.72 4.02
C VAL A 48 -5.69 -9.96 4.22
N PRO A 49 -6.78 -10.31 3.52
CA PRO A 49 -8.06 -9.59 3.54
C PRO A 49 -8.62 -9.36 4.95
N THR A 50 -8.43 -10.33 5.85
CA THR A 50 -8.95 -10.28 7.22
C THR A 50 -8.10 -9.44 8.18
N SER A 51 -6.93 -8.96 7.76
CA SER A 51 -5.96 -8.31 8.65
C SER A 51 -6.32 -6.87 9.07
N SER A 52 -7.18 -6.20 8.31
CA SER A 52 -7.76 -4.89 8.66
C SER A 52 -8.89 -4.50 7.70
N GLN A 53 -9.75 -3.56 8.10
CA GLN A 53 -10.91 -3.17 7.28
C GLN A 53 -10.57 -2.48 5.95
N ARG A 54 -9.36 -1.92 5.80
CA ARG A 54 -8.96 -1.12 4.62
C ARG A 54 -7.60 -1.53 4.05
N ASN A 55 -7.25 -2.82 4.17
CA ASN A 55 -6.06 -3.34 3.49
C ASN A 55 -6.32 -3.49 1.98
N LEU A 56 -5.24 -3.50 1.20
CA LEU A 56 -5.32 -3.58 -0.27
C LEU A 56 -6.08 -4.82 -0.76
N ALA A 57 -5.81 -6.00 -0.19
CA ALA A 57 -6.48 -7.24 -0.57
C ALA A 57 -8.01 -7.15 -0.41
N LYS A 58 -8.47 -6.63 0.72
CA LYS A 58 -9.90 -6.39 0.96
C LYS A 58 -10.48 -5.34 0.01
N SER A 59 -9.72 -4.30 -0.34
CA SER A 59 -10.16 -3.30 -1.33
C SER A 59 -10.32 -3.92 -2.71
N ILE A 60 -9.36 -4.73 -3.17
CA ILE A 60 -9.39 -5.41 -4.48
C ILE A 60 -10.56 -6.39 -4.58
N LEU A 61 -10.80 -7.21 -3.55
CA LEU A 61 -11.92 -8.16 -3.55
C LEU A 61 -13.28 -7.47 -3.68
N ASN A 62 -13.40 -6.23 -3.20
CA ASN A 62 -14.63 -5.45 -3.27
C ASN A 62 -14.71 -4.55 -4.52
N ASP A 63 -13.67 -4.52 -5.36
CA ASP A 63 -13.58 -3.63 -6.51
C ASP A 63 -14.17 -4.29 -7.76
N PRO A 64 -15.23 -3.72 -8.38
CA PRO A 64 -15.82 -4.24 -9.61
C PRO A 64 -14.82 -4.43 -10.74
N ASP A 65 -13.80 -3.57 -10.84
CA ASP A 65 -12.81 -3.60 -11.93
C ASP A 65 -11.89 -4.83 -11.86
N PHE A 66 -11.84 -5.50 -10.70
CA PHE A 66 -11.03 -6.71 -10.47
C PHE A 66 -11.87 -7.99 -10.47
N LYS A 67 -13.20 -7.92 -10.65
CA LYS A 67 -14.07 -9.11 -10.66
C LYS A 67 -13.71 -10.12 -11.76
N CYS A 68 -13.21 -9.66 -12.91
CA CYS A 68 -12.82 -10.52 -14.02
C CYS A 68 -11.68 -11.50 -13.69
N PHE A 69 -10.92 -11.24 -12.62
CA PHE A 69 -9.85 -12.13 -12.16
C PHE A 69 -10.34 -13.25 -11.23
N ASN A 70 -11.63 -13.28 -10.86
CA ASN A 70 -12.22 -14.27 -9.95
C ASN A 70 -11.39 -14.47 -8.66
N LEU A 71 -10.90 -13.37 -8.07
CA LEU A 71 -10.07 -13.42 -6.88
C LEU A 71 -10.89 -13.82 -5.66
N THR A 72 -10.33 -14.73 -4.87
CA THR A 72 -10.83 -15.19 -3.58
C THR A 72 -9.87 -14.78 -2.46
N GLU A 73 -10.31 -14.91 -1.20
CA GLU A 73 -9.51 -14.50 -0.05
C GLU A 73 -8.16 -15.25 0.06
N ASP A 74 -8.12 -16.49 -0.42
CA ASP A 74 -6.94 -17.35 -0.40
C ASP A 74 -5.93 -17.01 -1.50
N ILE A 75 -6.37 -16.52 -2.67
CA ILE A 75 -5.45 -16.24 -3.80
C ILE A 75 -5.09 -14.77 -3.99
N VAL A 76 -5.90 -13.84 -3.47
CA VAL A 76 -5.71 -12.40 -3.70
C VAL A 76 -4.35 -11.90 -3.21
N GLY A 77 -3.85 -12.43 -2.09
CA GLY A 77 -2.56 -12.02 -1.53
C GLY A 77 -1.39 -12.30 -2.46
N ASP A 78 -1.39 -13.47 -3.09
CA ASP A 78 -0.35 -13.85 -4.05
C ASP A 78 -0.56 -13.17 -5.40
N TRP A 79 -1.82 -13.02 -5.83
CA TRP A 79 -2.15 -12.25 -7.02
C TRP A 79 -1.61 -10.82 -6.95
N ILE A 80 -1.77 -10.12 -5.82
CA ILE A 80 -1.22 -8.77 -5.61
C ILE A 80 0.31 -8.77 -5.79
N LYS A 81 1.01 -9.72 -5.19
CA LYS A 81 2.49 -9.81 -5.29
C LYS A 81 2.94 -10.00 -6.73
N GLN A 82 2.16 -10.76 -7.52
CA GLN A 82 2.49 -11.08 -8.91
C GLN A 82 2.11 -10.00 -9.91
N ASN A 83 1.08 -9.19 -9.63
CA ASN A 83 0.46 -8.33 -10.65
C ASN A 83 0.51 -6.83 -10.34
N ILE A 84 0.82 -6.43 -9.11
CA ILE A 84 0.81 -5.02 -8.70
C ILE A 84 2.23 -4.55 -8.42
N ARG A 85 2.61 -3.39 -8.94
CA ARG A 85 3.92 -2.78 -8.66
C ARG A 85 3.92 -2.18 -7.27
N ARG A 86 5.00 -2.39 -6.52
CA ARG A 86 5.15 -1.77 -5.21
C ARG A 86 6.34 -0.82 -5.19
N ILE A 87 6.11 0.42 -4.77
CA ILE A 87 7.14 1.44 -4.62
C ILE A 87 7.12 1.91 -3.16
N ASP A 88 8.26 1.82 -2.48
CA ASP A 88 8.40 2.24 -1.09
C ASP A 88 9.28 3.49 -0.97
N PHE A 89 8.87 4.43 -0.13
CA PHE A 89 9.69 5.53 0.35
C PHE A 89 10.19 5.16 1.76
N ILE A 90 11.50 4.95 1.89
CA ILE A 90 12.13 4.63 3.18
C ILE A 90 12.70 5.93 3.75
N ILE A 91 12.27 6.29 4.95
CA ILE A 91 12.57 7.58 5.56
C ILE A 91 13.22 7.32 6.91
N ASP A 92 14.23 8.11 7.27
CA ASP A 92 14.85 8.00 8.58
C ASP A 92 13.87 8.41 9.68
N ALA A 93 13.72 7.59 10.73
CA ALA A 93 12.78 7.89 11.80
C ALA A 93 13.15 9.16 12.59
N SER A 94 14.41 9.60 12.56
CA SER A 94 14.86 10.85 13.19
C SER A 94 14.22 12.10 12.59
N LEU A 95 13.73 12.04 11.34
CA LEU A 95 13.00 13.14 10.70
C LEU A 95 11.58 13.34 11.28
N GLY A 96 11.10 12.38 12.08
CA GLY A 96 9.86 12.51 12.82
C GLY A 96 8.58 12.34 12.00
N ILE A 97 7.46 12.14 12.71
CA ILE A 97 6.16 11.82 12.10
C ILE A 97 5.64 12.93 11.17
N PHE A 98 6.06 14.18 11.39
CA PHE A 98 5.66 15.32 10.57
C PHE A 98 6.12 15.16 9.11
N VAL A 99 7.38 14.80 8.88
CA VAL A 99 7.92 14.56 7.53
C VAL A 99 7.21 13.39 6.87
N LEU A 100 6.93 12.31 7.61
CA LEU A 100 6.18 11.18 7.10
C LEU A 100 4.78 11.58 6.62
N ASN A 101 4.08 12.38 7.42
CA ASN A 101 2.74 12.87 7.10
C ASN A 101 2.74 13.79 5.89
N LEU A 102 3.72 14.70 5.80
CA LEU A 102 3.87 15.61 4.67
C LEU A 102 4.06 14.86 3.35
N ILE A 103 4.96 13.87 3.32
CA ILE A 103 5.23 13.09 2.11
C ILE A 103 3.98 12.29 1.71
N GLU A 104 3.30 11.63 2.67
CA GLU A 104 2.07 10.88 2.38
C GLU A 104 0.98 11.79 1.79
N ALA A 105 0.73 12.94 2.41
CA ALA A 105 -0.26 13.91 1.94
C ALA A 105 0.06 14.43 0.53
N PHE A 106 1.34 14.75 0.26
CA PHE A 106 1.77 15.16 -1.08
C PHE A 106 1.54 14.06 -2.13
N LEU A 107 1.87 12.81 -1.81
CA LEU A 107 1.66 11.68 -2.71
C LEU A 107 0.16 11.41 -2.96
N HIS A 108 -0.67 11.55 -1.92
CA HIS A 108 -2.14 11.48 -2.07
C HIS A 108 -2.67 12.57 -3.00
N LEU A 109 -2.20 13.82 -2.86
CA LEU A 109 -2.60 14.93 -3.73
C LEU A 109 -2.18 14.69 -5.19
N LYS A 110 -0.92 14.27 -5.38
CA LYS A 110 -0.32 14.08 -6.71
C LYS A 110 -0.94 12.90 -7.46
N PHE A 111 -1.09 11.76 -6.78
CA PHE A 111 -1.44 10.48 -7.43
C PHE A 111 -2.87 10.04 -7.22
N LYS A 112 -3.61 10.69 -6.29
CA LYS A 112 -5.05 10.49 -6.08
C LYS A 112 -5.45 9.01 -5.99
N PRO A 113 -4.77 8.19 -5.16
CA PRO A 113 -4.89 6.74 -5.22
C PRO A 113 -6.34 6.28 -5.04
N LYS A 114 -6.74 5.26 -5.82
CA LYS A 114 -8.12 4.79 -5.96
C LYS A 114 -8.80 4.49 -4.63
N TYR A 115 -8.06 3.92 -3.68
CA TYR A 115 -8.59 3.47 -2.38
C TYR A 115 -8.26 4.39 -1.21
N GLU A 116 -7.76 5.62 -1.44
CA GLU A 116 -7.59 6.63 -0.38
C GLU A 116 -8.42 7.88 -0.63
N GLY A 117 -9.06 8.35 0.43
CA GLY A 117 -9.93 9.53 0.40
C GLY A 117 -11.35 9.21 -0.05
N TYR A 118 -12.31 9.76 0.68
CA TYR A 118 -13.70 9.80 0.24
C TYR A 118 -13.88 10.93 -0.77
N LYS A 119 -14.87 10.83 -1.66
CA LYS A 119 -15.35 12.00 -2.44
C LYS A 119 -15.67 13.21 -1.54
N SER A 120 -16.00 12.98 -0.26
CA SER A 120 -16.30 14.02 0.74
C SER A 120 -15.08 14.68 1.39
N GLN A 121 -13.86 14.20 1.12
CA GLN A 121 -12.61 14.76 1.66
C GLN A 121 -11.72 15.37 0.56
N ARG A 122 -12.23 15.47 -0.67
CA ARG A 122 -11.58 16.09 -1.83
C ARG A 122 -12.29 17.38 -2.20
#